data_AF-A0A9D0YZ31-F1
#
_entry.id   AF-A0A9D0YZ31-F1
#
_cell.length_a   1.000
_cell.length_b   1.000
_cell.length_c   1.000
_cell.angle_alpha   90.00
_cell.angle_beta   90.00
_cell.angle_gamma   90.00
#
_symmetry.space_group_name_H-M   'P 1'
#
loop_
_entity.id
_entity.type
_entity.pdbx_description
1 polymer ?
#
loop_
_entity_poly.entity_id
_entity_poly.type
_entity_poly.pdbx_seq_one_letter_code
_entity_poly.pdbx_strand_id
1 'polypeptide(L)'
;MQEMIVDTAKMRENGKDIINLCSELNEQINYLFDRISKMKETDCWTGPSADKFIVNTLADKAQYIAFKNALQQQGVFLVQHAESLESEINSLKR
;
A
#
# COMPACT_ATOMS: atom_id res chain seq x y z
N MET A 1 -28.40 11.12 26.09
CA MET A 1 -27.11 10.74 25.51
C MET A 1 -27.37 10.35 24.07
N GLN A 2 -26.91 11.14 23.11
CA GLN A 2 -27.09 10.86 21.69
C GLN A 2 -26.24 9.62 21.37
N GLU A 3 -26.85 8.53 20.91
CA GLU A 3 -26.11 7.33 20.51
C GLU A 3 -25.16 7.71 19.38
N MET A 4 -23.87 7.76 19.68
CA MET A 4 -22.83 7.93 18.69
C MET A 4 -22.78 6.63 17.88
N ILE A 5 -23.47 6.59 16.74
CA ILE A 5 -23.39 5.47 15.79
C ILE A 5 -22.05 5.60 15.07
N VAL A 6 -20.99 5.16 15.73
CA VAL A 6 -19.68 5.01 15.09
C VAL A 6 -19.66 3.67 14.38
N ASP A 7 -19.57 3.70 13.04
CA ASP A 7 -19.50 2.48 12.22
C ASP A 7 -18.07 1.92 12.19
N THR A 8 -17.59 1.52 13.38
CA THR A 8 -16.25 0.95 13.58
C THR A 8 -16.05 -0.34 12.75
N ALA A 9 -17.13 -1.05 12.46
CA ALA A 9 -17.13 -2.20 11.57
C ALA A 9 -16.71 -1.81 10.15
N LYS A 10 -17.37 -0.81 9.53
CA LYS A 10 -16.98 -0.34 8.20
C LYS A 10 -15.60 0.31 8.17
N MET A 11 -15.21 1.05 9.22
CA MET A 11 -13.87 1.60 9.32
C MET A 11 -12.80 0.50 9.25
N ARG A 12 -13.00 -0.58 10.01
CA ARG A 12 -12.10 -1.73 10.01
C ARG A 12 -12.08 -2.46 8.68
N GLU A 13 -13.25 -2.67 8.07
CA GLU A 13 -13.38 -3.29 6.74
C GLU A 13 -12.60 -2.50 5.68
N ASN A 14 -12.89 -1.20 5.54
CA ASN A 14 -12.20 -0.34 4.59
C ASN A 14 -10.70 -0.22 4.87
N GLY A 15 -10.30 -0.16 6.16
CA GLY A 15 -8.89 -0.13 6.54
C GLY A 15 -8.14 -1.40 6.13
N LYS A 16 -8.76 -2.58 6.31
CA LYS A 16 -8.22 -3.87 5.85
C LYS A 16 -8.15 -3.94 4.32
N ASP A 17 -9.19 -3.48 3.63
CA ASP A 17 -9.21 -3.46 2.16
C ASP A 17 -8.08 -2.59 1.59
N ILE A 18 -7.86 -1.40 2.15
CA ILE A 18 -6.73 -0.54 1.76
C ILE A 18 -5.39 -1.26 1.97
N ILE A 19 -5.21 -1.94 3.11
CA ILE A 19 -3.98 -2.70 3.40
C ILE A 19 -3.78 -3.82 2.36
N ASN A 20 -4.83 -4.57 2.03
CA ASN A 20 -4.79 -5.65 1.06
C ASN A 20 -4.46 -5.13 -0.35
N LEU A 21 -5.13 -4.08 -0.80
CA LEU A 21 -4.85 -3.41 -2.08
C LEU A 21 -3.42 -2.88 -2.16
N CYS A 22 -2.86 -2.39 -1.04
CA CYS A 22 -1.45 -1.98 -0.98
C CYS A 22 -0.49 -3.17 -1.09
N SER A 23 -0.89 -4.36 -0.64
CA SER A 23 -0.11 -5.59 -0.83
C SER A 23 -0.11 -6.00 -2.30
N GLU A 24 -1.28 -6.02 -2.94
CA GLU A 24 -1.40 -6.30 -4.38
C GLU A 24 -0.61 -5.29 -5.22
N LEU A 25 -0.71 -4.00 -4.90
CA LEU A 25 0.09 -2.95 -5.54
C LEU A 25 1.59 -3.21 -5.43
N ASN A 26 2.05 -3.68 -4.27
CA ASN A 26 3.46 -4.02 -4.07
C ASN A 26 3.92 -5.18 -4.96
N GLU A 27 3.08 -6.20 -5.14
CA GLU A 27 3.37 -7.31 -6.04
C GLU A 27 3.48 -6.82 -7.49
N GLN A 28 2.57 -5.95 -7.93
CA GLN A 28 2.61 -5.35 -9.28
C GLN A 28 3.85 -4.47 -9.48
N ILE A 29 4.21 -3.63 -8.49
CA ILE A 29 5.44 -2.83 -8.51
C ILE A 29 6.65 -3.76 -8.67
N ASN A 30 6.75 -4.81 -7.84
CA ASN A 30 7.89 -5.71 -7.89
C ASN A 30 7.97 -6.47 -9.21
N TYR A 31 6.85 -6.97 -9.71
CA TYR A 31 6.76 -7.63 -11.01
C TYR A 31 7.23 -6.73 -12.15
N LEU A 32 6.76 -5.48 -12.20
CA LEU A 32 7.13 -4.52 -13.23
C LEU A 32 8.65 -4.24 -13.20
N PHE A 33 9.20 -3.91 -12.03
CA PHE A 33 10.61 -3.57 -11.93
C PHE A 33 11.54 -4.78 -12.13
N ASP A 34 11.11 -5.99 -11.79
CA ASP A 34 11.82 -7.23 -12.12
C ASP A 34 11.81 -7.49 -13.64
N ARG A 35 10.69 -7.20 -14.33
CA ARG A 35 10.66 -7.31 -15.79
C ARG A 35 11.58 -6.30 -16.47
N ILE A 36 11.65 -5.09 -15.93
CA ILE A 36 12.52 -4.02 -16.43
C ILE A 36 13.99 -4.38 -16.22
N SER A 37 14.38 -4.90 -15.04
CA SER A 37 15.78 -5.29 -14.78
C SER A 37 16.25 -6.41 -15.71
N LYS A 38 15.34 -7.29 -16.13
CA LYS A 38 15.60 -8.43 -17.04
C LYS A 38 15.45 -8.08 -18.53
N MET A 39 15.22 -6.83 -18.91
CA MET A 39 15.04 -6.46 -20.33
C MET A 39 16.18 -6.95 -21.23
N LYS A 40 17.43 -6.85 -20.74
CA LYS A 40 18.63 -7.30 -21.46
C LYS A 40 18.73 -8.80 -21.62
N GLU A 41 18.17 -9.57 -20.67
CA GLU A 41 18.21 -11.03 -20.69
C GLU A 41 17.24 -11.60 -21.72
N THR A 42 16.23 -10.82 -22.11
CA THR A 42 15.21 -11.23 -23.08
C THR A 42 15.50 -10.80 -24.51
N ASP A 43 16.69 -10.25 -24.80
CA ASP A 43 17.10 -9.70 -26.11
C ASP A 43 16.12 -8.69 -26.75
N CYS A 44 15.13 -8.22 -25.99
CA CYS A 44 14.07 -7.33 -26.48
C CYS A 44 14.58 -5.91 -26.72
N TRP A 45 15.52 -5.45 -25.89
CA TRP A 45 16.16 -4.14 -26.02
C TRP A 45 17.55 -4.17 -25.36
N THR A 46 18.59 -3.89 -26.14
CA THR A 46 19.99 -3.97 -25.71
C THR A 46 20.77 -2.70 -26.08
N GLY A 47 21.98 -2.56 -25.54
CA GLY A 47 22.89 -1.44 -25.79
C GLY A 47 22.84 -0.32 -24.73
N PRO A 48 23.69 0.73 -24.88
CA PRO A 48 23.86 1.76 -23.86
C PRO A 48 22.58 2.56 -23.52
N SER A 49 21.67 2.69 -24.47
CA SER A 49 20.37 3.34 -24.25
C SER A 49 19.46 2.52 -23.33
N ALA A 50 19.43 1.20 -23.51
CA ALA A 50 18.72 0.27 -22.64
C ALA A 50 19.32 0.30 -21.22
N ASP A 51 20.65 0.31 -21.10
CA ASP A 51 21.34 0.42 -19.80
C ASP A 51 20.94 1.69 -19.04
N LYS A 52 20.98 2.83 -19.73
CA LYS A 52 20.59 4.12 -19.14
C LYS A 52 19.12 4.12 -18.71
N PHE A 53 18.23 3.55 -19.54
CA PHE A 53 16.82 3.43 -19.20
C PHE A 53 16.61 2.57 -17.94
N ILE A 54 17.19 1.36 -17.90
CA ILE A 54 17.05 0.43 -16.78
C ILE A 54 17.53 1.09 -15.48
N VAL A 55 18.71 1.73 -15.49
CA VAL A 55 19.26 2.40 -14.30
C VAL A 55 18.33 3.51 -13.82
N ASN A 56 17.89 4.39 -14.72
CA ASN A 56 17.02 5.51 -14.37
C ASN A 56 15.69 5.03 -13.81
N THR A 57 15.05 4.06 -14.48
CA THR A 57 13.76 3.55 -14.05
C THR A 57 13.85 2.77 -12.75
N LEU A 58 14.90 1.96 -12.53
CA LEU A 58 15.08 1.27 -11.25
C LEU A 58 15.29 2.23 -10.08
N ALA A 59 15.86 3.42 -10.31
CA ALA A 59 15.97 4.46 -9.30
C ALA A 59 14.58 5.00 -8.86
N ASP A 60 13.59 4.99 -9.75
CA ASP A 60 12.23 5.43 -9.44
C ASP A 60 11.46 4.44 -8.56
N LYS A 61 11.87 3.17 -8.49
CA LYS A 61 11.20 2.12 -7.70
C LYS A 61 10.96 2.55 -6.25
N ALA A 62 11.92 3.24 -5.65
CA ALA A 62 11.82 3.71 -4.26
C ALA A 62 10.63 4.64 -4.04
N GLN A 63 10.28 5.48 -5.03
CA GLN A 63 9.16 6.42 -4.93
C GLN A 63 7.81 5.68 -4.92
N TYR A 64 7.65 4.65 -5.76
CA TYR A 64 6.44 3.83 -5.78
C TYR A 64 6.25 3.03 -4.48
N ILE A 65 7.35 2.50 -3.93
CA ILE A 65 7.32 1.82 -2.62
C ILE A 65 6.94 2.80 -1.51
N ALA A 66 7.50 4.02 -1.51
CA ALA A 66 7.15 5.05 -0.55
C ALA A 66 5.67 5.45 -0.64
N PHE A 67 5.15 5.64 -1.86
CA PHE A 67 3.73 5.94 -2.10
C PHE A 67 2.81 4.84 -1.58
N LYS A 68 3.09 3.58 -1.93
CA LYS A 68 2.35 2.40 -1.42
C LYS A 68 2.36 2.38 0.11
N ASN A 69 3.51 2.62 0.75
CA ASN A 69 3.61 2.61 2.21
C ASN A 69 2.79 3.74 2.85
N ALA A 70 2.75 4.93 2.24
CA ALA A 70 1.93 6.04 2.71
C ALA A 70 0.42 5.71 2.65
N LEU A 71 -0.04 5.04 1.59
CA LEU A 71 -1.42 4.55 1.50
C LEU A 71 -1.72 3.46 2.54
N GLN A 72 -0.81 2.51 2.72
CA GLN A 72 -0.97 1.45 3.72
C GLN A 72 -1.10 2.01 5.14
N GLN A 73 -0.37 3.08 5.46
CA GLN A 73 -0.50 3.77 6.75
C GLN A 73 -1.91 4.34 6.98
N GLN A 74 -2.62 4.78 5.94
CA GLN A 74 -4.01 5.22 6.07
C GLN A 74 -4.94 4.06 6.42
N GLY A 75 -4.72 2.88 5.81
CA GLY A 75 -5.46 1.67 6.17
C GLY A 75 -5.23 1.25 7.62
N VAL A 76 -3.97 1.28 8.08
CA VAL A 76 -3.60 1.01 9.49
C VAL A 76 -4.26 2.00 10.44
N PHE A 77 -4.24 3.29 10.09
CA PHE A 77 -4.87 4.35 10.88
C PHE A 77 -6.37 4.09 11.10
N LEU A 78 -7.09 3.70 10.06
CA LEU A 78 -8.53 3.38 10.15
C LEU A 78 -8.81 2.21 11.07
N VAL A 79 -8.03 1.13 10.96
CA VAL A 79 -8.18 -0.06 11.82
C VAL A 79 -7.93 0.30 13.28
N GLN A 80 -6.85 1.03 13.56
CA GLN A 80 -6.50 1.46 14.92
C GLN A 80 -7.55 2.39 15.54
N HIS A 81 -8.08 3.34 14.76
CA HIS A 81 -9.13 4.23 15.25
C HIS A 81 -10.45 3.48 15.52
N ALA A 82 -10.80 2.51 14.68
CA ALA A 82 -11.97 1.66 14.93
C ALA A 82 -11.84 0.89 16.26
N GLU A 83 -10.65 0.34 16.53
CA GLU A 83 -10.37 -0.37 17.79
C GLU A 83 -10.38 0.55 19.01
N SER A 84 -9.81 1.76 18.92
CA SER A 84 -9.85 2.76 19.99
C SER A 84 -11.29 3.14 20.34
N LEU A 85 -12.10 3.45 19.33
CA LEU A 85 -13.49 3.86 19.50
C LEU A 85 -14.35 2.75 20.11
N GLU A 86 -14.18 1.50 19.69
CA GLU A 86 -14.87 0.36 20.31
C GLU A 86 -14.49 0.19 21.78
N SER A 87 -13.21 0.37 22.12
CA SER A 87 -12.73 0.29 23.50
C SER A 87 -13.35 1.39 24.38
N GLU A 88 -13.42 2.62 23.87
CA GLU A 88 -14.05 3.76 24.57
C GLU A 88 -15.55 3.58 24.74
N ILE A 89 -16.27 3.12 23.71
CA ILE A 89 -17.71 2.83 23.81
C ILE A 89 -17.98 1.73 24.84
N ASN A 90 -17.14 0.69 24.87
CA ASN A 90 -17.30 -0.41 25.81
C ASN A 90 -16.96 -0.02 27.26
N SER A 91 -16.06 0.94 27.48
CA SER A 91 -15.74 1.43 28.82
C SER A 91 -16.85 2.31 29.39
N LEU A 92 -17.55 3.08 28.54
CA LEU A 92 -18.70 3.90 28.94
C LEU A 92 -19.97 3.10 29.27
N LYS A 93 -20.04 1.84 28.82
CA LYS A 93 -21.15 0.91 29.12
C LYS A 93 -20.97 0.14 30.43
N ARG A 94 -19.80 0.22 31.06
CA ARG A 94 -19.48 -0.43 32.35
C ARG A 94 -19.73 0.52 33.50
#